data_AF-A0AA37T8X5-F1
#
_entry.id   AF-A0AA37T8X5-F1
#
_cell.length_a   1.000
_cell.length_b   1.000
_cell.length_c   1.000
_cell.angle_alpha   90.00
_cell.angle_beta   90.00
_cell.angle_gamma   90.00
#
_symmetry.space_group_name_H-M   'P 1'
#
loop_
_entity.id
_entity.type
_entity.pdbx_description
1 polymer ?
#
loop_
_entity_poly.entity_id
_entity_poly.type
_entity_poly.pdbx_seq_one_letter_code
_entity_poly.pdbx_strand_id
1 'polypeptide(L)'
;MDEAEAKCDCEEGLPAWMGTFADLMSLLMCFFVLLLSFSEMDAMKFKRLAGSMAQAFGVQNKLNVDDPPKGTSIIAQEFSPGIPEPTPINEIFQSTDDFTEMSLEVDCQEQYDVEQGDVDSEAGVKVRIKQELEKLIQKAENVAQDRATELARALQTQIINGEMEIETRGRNIIIRIREKGSFKSGSAELVGNYGEVLADVRKVLAGTAGTISVEGHTDSLPIQTARFRSNFELSSSRAVSVAMELMSGAELGRDRFEVTGYADTKPLMSNETPDGRSRNRRVEIVVRQSLDNTLSEEDKALLKTEGSDILRELDIEPEYLFELAPDEIF
;
A
#
# COMPACT_ATOMS: atom_id res chain seq x y z
N MET A 1 88.99 5.13 29.76
CA MET A 1 87.83 4.71 28.94
C MET A 1 86.70 4.59 29.92
N ASP A 2 86.04 5.71 30.20
CA ASP A 2 84.86 5.73 31.06
C ASP A 2 83.67 5.72 30.10
N GLU A 3 83.02 4.57 29.99
CA GLU A 3 81.81 4.40 29.20
C GLU A 3 80.66 5.14 29.88
N ALA A 4 80.14 6.14 29.17
CA ALA A 4 78.97 6.91 29.55
C ALA A 4 77.73 6.02 29.46
N GLU A 5 77.06 5.78 30.59
CA GLU A 5 75.68 5.28 30.60
C GLU A 5 74.78 6.36 29.99
N ALA A 6 74.26 6.08 28.80
CA ALA A 6 73.29 6.92 28.12
C ALA A 6 72.01 7.01 28.96
N LYS A 7 71.75 8.21 29.51
CA LYS A 7 70.50 8.56 30.18
C LYS A 7 69.39 8.50 29.14
N CYS A 8 68.47 7.55 29.28
CA CYS A 8 67.29 7.45 28.43
C CYS A 8 66.41 8.68 28.67
N ASP A 9 66.37 9.60 27.70
CA ASP A 9 65.42 10.71 27.66
C ASP A 9 64.05 10.13 27.29
N CYS A 10 63.28 9.73 28.30
CA CYS A 10 61.87 9.41 28.11
C CYS A 10 61.14 10.74 27.87
N GLU A 11 60.52 10.90 26.70
CA GLU A 11 59.66 12.06 26.42
C GLU A 11 58.63 12.23 27.54
N GLU A 12 58.45 13.48 28.00
CA GLU A 12 57.49 13.80 29.06
C GLU A 12 56.10 13.29 28.68
N GLY A 13 55.63 12.27 29.41
CA GLY A 13 54.32 11.67 29.18
C GLY A 13 53.18 12.67 29.39
N LEU A 14 52.01 12.32 28.86
CA LEU A 14 50.80 13.13 28.99
C LEU A 14 50.51 13.46 30.46
N PRO A 15 50.07 14.70 30.75
CA PRO A 15 49.91 15.15 32.13
C PRO A 15 48.83 14.34 32.85
N ALA A 16 49.08 13.99 34.12
CA ALA A 16 48.26 13.06 34.91
C ALA A 16 46.76 13.44 35.02
N TRP A 17 46.42 14.74 34.92
CA TRP A 17 45.02 15.21 34.95
C TRP A 17 44.23 14.86 33.68
N MET A 18 44.91 14.58 32.55
CA MET A 18 44.25 14.23 31.30
C MET A 18 43.61 12.84 31.40
N GLY A 19 44.21 11.93 32.18
CA GLY A 19 43.65 10.59 32.41
C GLY A 19 42.33 10.64 33.16
N THR A 20 42.22 11.45 34.22
CA THR A 20 40.97 11.59 35.00
C THR A 20 39.88 12.34 34.22
N PHE A 21 40.27 13.29 33.37
CA PHE A 21 39.34 13.96 32.46
C PHE A 21 38.78 13.00 31.41
N ALA A 22 39.63 12.18 30.79
CA ALA A 22 39.21 11.17 29.82
C ALA A 22 38.28 10.12 30.44
N ASP A 23 38.54 9.71 31.69
CA ASP A 23 37.69 8.79 32.44
C ASP A 23 36.29 9.39 32.71
N LEU A 24 36.21 10.65 33.15
CA LEU A 24 34.94 11.34 33.38
C LEU A 24 34.13 11.51 32.08
N MET A 25 34.79 11.88 30.97
CA MET A 25 34.12 11.98 29.65
C MET A 25 33.62 10.62 29.14
N SER A 26 34.36 9.53 29.42
CA SER A 26 33.95 8.17 29.06
C SER A 26 32.74 7.71 29.87
N LEU A 27 32.69 8.03 31.17
CA LEU A 27 31.52 7.78 32.01
C LEU A 27 30.30 8.57 31.56
N LEU A 28 30.48 9.84 31.16
CA LEU A 28 29.41 10.68 30.62
C LEU A 28 28.87 10.13 29.30
N MET A 29 29.76 9.68 28.41
CA MET A 29 29.38 9.03 27.14
C MET A 29 28.58 7.75 27.42
N CYS A 30 29.07 6.89 28.31
CA CYS A 30 28.38 5.66 28.72
C CYS A 30 26.99 5.96 29.30
N PHE A 31 26.87 7.00 30.12
CA PHE A 31 25.59 7.46 30.67
C PHE A 31 24.61 7.90 29.57
N PHE A 32 25.04 8.68 28.58
CA PHE A 32 24.18 9.08 27.46
C PHE A 32 23.81 7.91 26.54
N VAL A 33 24.70 6.93 26.34
CA VAL A 33 24.36 5.70 25.60
C VAL A 33 23.29 4.89 26.35
N LEU A 34 23.37 4.79 27.68
CA LEU A 34 22.33 4.13 28.49
C LEU A 34 21.00 4.90 28.47
N LEU A 35 21.04 6.23 28.50
CA LEU A 35 19.82 7.04 28.35
C LEU A 35 19.21 6.87 26.96
N LEU A 36 20.03 6.81 25.91
CA LEU A 36 19.56 6.57 24.54
C LEU A 36 19.00 5.16 24.38
N SER A 37 19.55 4.15 25.09
CA SER A 37 19.00 2.78 25.07
C SER A 37 17.66 2.65 25.81
N PHE A 38 17.33 3.57 26.71
CA PHE A 38 16.00 3.64 27.34
C PHE A 38 15.03 4.60 26.64
N SER A 39 15.52 5.44 25.71
CA SER A 39 14.71 6.49 25.06
C SER A 39 13.86 6.00 23.89
N GLU A 40 14.11 4.80 23.36
CA GLU A 40 13.11 4.13 22.52
C GLU A 40 12.20 3.29 23.42
N MET A 41 11.29 3.97 24.13
CA MET A 41 10.12 3.30 24.65
C MET A 41 9.21 2.93 23.48
N ASP A 42 9.48 1.77 22.88
CA ASP A 42 8.49 1.06 22.09
C ASP A 42 7.35 0.66 23.04
N ALA A 43 6.22 1.35 22.90
CA ALA A 43 5.01 1.10 23.69
C ALA A 43 4.62 -0.38 23.69
N MET A 44 4.95 -1.13 22.63
CA MET A 44 4.69 -2.56 22.56
C MET A 44 5.59 -3.40 23.46
N LYS A 45 6.89 -3.07 23.60
CA LYS A 45 7.81 -3.82 24.49
C LYS A 45 7.47 -3.60 25.96
N PHE A 46 7.11 -2.36 26.34
CA PHE A 46 6.64 -2.07 27.70
C PHE A 46 5.32 -2.79 27.99
N LYS A 47 4.38 -2.83 27.02
CA LYS A 47 3.12 -3.57 27.14
C LYS A 47 3.34 -5.09 27.29
N ARG A 48 4.34 -5.66 26.59
CA ARG A 48 4.73 -7.07 26.73
C ARG A 48 5.35 -7.38 28.10
N LEU A 49 6.20 -6.49 28.63
CA LEU A 49 6.79 -6.63 29.97
C LEU A 49 5.77 -6.40 31.10
N ALA A 50 4.91 -5.40 30.98
CA ALA A 50 3.83 -5.14 31.93
C ALA A 50 2.79 -6.27 31.91
N GLY A 51 2.47 -6.82 30.73
CA GLY A 51 1.62 -8.00 30.57
C GLY A 51 2.21 -9.23 31.25
N SER A 52 3.50 -9.51 31.07
CA SER A 52 4.15 -10.67 31.70
C SER A 52 4.28 -10.55 33.22
N MET A 53 4.51 -9.34 33.76
CA MET A 53 4.49 -9.11 35.21
C MET A 53 3.08 -9.20 35.78
N ALA A 54 2.06 -8.61 35.14
CA ALA A 54 0.67 -8.72 35.60
C ALA A 54 0.15 -10.16 35.58
N GLN A 55 0.56 -10.96 34.58
CA GLN A 55 0.28 -12.39 34.47
C GLN A 55 0.95 -13.18 35.60
N ALA A 56 2.20 -12.87 35.95
CA ALA A 56 2.94 -13.53 37.02
C ALA A 56 2.39 -13.19 38.43
N PHE A 57 1.80 -12.00 38.60
CA PHE A 57 1.16 -11.58 39.85
C PHE A 57 -0.35 -11.88 39.90
N GLY A 58 -0.92 -12.52 38.87
CA GLY A 58 -2.33 -12.95 38.85
C GLY A 58 -3.35 -11.80 38.89
N VAL A 59 -2.93 -10.57 38.61
CA VAL A 59 -3.79 -9.39 38.68
C VAL A 59 -4.55 -9.25 37.37
N GLN A 60 -5.74 -9.84 37.30
CA GLN A 60 -6.68 -9.67 36.20
C GLN A 60 -7.40 -8.32 36.28
N ASN A 61 -6.68 -7.21 36.14
CA ASN A 61 -7.32 -5.93 35.82
C ASN A 61 -7.12 -5.65 34.33
N LYS A 62 -8.16 -5.97 33.53
CA LYS A 62 -8.27 -5.52 32.14
C LYS A 62 -8.39 -3.99 32.14
N LEU A 63 -7.29 -3.31 31.86
CA LEU A 63 -7.28 -1.86 31.61
C LEU A 63 -7.66 -1.63 30.15
N ASN A 64 -8.90 -1.20 29.93
CA ASN A 64 -9.39 -0.81 28.61
C ASN A 64 -8.99 0.65 28.37
N VAL A 65 -8.30 0.93 27.27
CA VAL A 65 -7.59 2.21 27.04
C VAL A 65 -8.52 3.32 26.52
N ASP A 66 -9.71 2.97 26.03
CA ASP A 66 -10.66 3.93 25.44
C ASP A 66 -11.80 4.38 26.38
N ASP A 67 -11.78 3.97 27.65
CA ASP A 67 -12.79 4.41 28.61
C ASP A 67 -12.42 5.78 29.22
N PRO A 68 -13.20 6.86 29.01
CA PRO A 68 -13.01 8.10 29.75
C PRO A 68 -13.23 7.85 31.25
N PRO A 69 -12.43 8.46 32.15
CA PRO A 69 -12.53 8.21 33.58
C PRO A 69 -13.92 8.58 34.11
N LYS A 70 -14.72 7.57 34.45
CA LYS A 70 -16.06 7.76 35.04
C LYS A 70 -15.89 8.09 36.51
N GLY A 71 -16.28 9.31 36.90
CA GLY A 71 -16.34 9.72 38.31
C GLY A 71 -17.43 8.94 39.04
N THR A 72 -17.07 8.23 40.11
CA THR A 72 -18.02 7.48 40.93
C THR A 72 -18.69 8.39 41.95
N SER A 73 -19.95 8.75 41.71
CA SER A 73 -20.78 9.44 42.72
C SER A 73 -21.29 8.43 43.75
N ILE A 74 -21.06 8.71 45.03
CA ILE A 74 -21.35 7.82 46.18
C ILE A 74 -22.64 8.28 46.87
N ILE A 75 -23.75 8.40 46.14
CA ILE A 75 -25.05 8.71 46.75
C ILE A 75 -26.08 7.69 46.28
N ALA A 76 -26.50 6.84 47.22
CA ALA A 76 -27.53 5.83 47.05
C ALA A 76 -28.88 6.50 46.70
N GLN A 77 -29.46 6.13 45.56
CA GLN A 77 -30.85 6.42 45.24
C GLN A 77 -31.64 5.11 45.34
N GLU A 78 -31.93 4.68 46.57
CA GLU A 78 -32.95 3.67 46.81
C GLU A 78 -34.31 4.24 46.37
N PHE A 79 -34.94 3.60 45.39
CA PHE A 79 -36.35 3.78 45.10
C PHE A 79 -37.04 2.41 45.11
N SER A 80 -37.98 2.21 46.02
CA SER A 80 -38.85 1.04 46.03
C SER A 80 -39.84 1.14 44.87
N PRO A 81 -39.92 0.14 43.97
CA PRO A 81 -40.88 0.17 42.89
C PRO A 81 -42.29 -0.06 43.45
N GLY A 82 -43.18 0.91 43.26
CA GLY A 82 -44.62 0.71 43.42
C GLY A 82 -45.14 -0.21 42.32
N ILE A 83 -46.05 -1.13 42.66
CA ILE A 83 -46.62 -2.12 41.74
C ILE A 83 -47.43 -1.39 40.66
N PRO A 84 -47.13 -1.56 39.35
CA PRO A 84 -47.92 -0.92 38.30
C PRO A 84 -49.17 -1.75 37.99
N GLU A 85 -50.34 -1.11 37.92
CA GLU A 85 -51.52 -1.72 37.30
C GLU A 85 -51.41 -1.59 35.76
N PRO A 86 -51.56 -2.68 35.00
CA PRO A 86 -51.48 -2.61 33.55
C PRO A 86 -52.70 -1.89 32.99
N THR A 87 -52.48 -0.86 32.17
CA THR A 87 -53.55 -0.27 31.36
C THR A 87 -53.76 -1.14 30.10
N PRO A 88 -55.00 -1.56 29.81
CA PRO A 88 -55.31 -2.25 28.57
C PRO A 88 -55.40 -1.21 27.45
N ILE A 89 -54.42 -1.18 26.55
CA ILE A 89 -54.50 -0.38 25.34
C ILE A 89 -54.54 -1.34 24.14
N ASN A 90 -55.62 -1.17 23.37
CA ASN A 90 -55.99 -1.87 22.14
C ASN A 90 -54.82 -1.95 21.15
N GLU A 91 -54.54 -3.15 20.67
CA GLU A 91 -53.65 -3.36 19.53
C GLU A 91 -54.27 -2.72 18.28
N ILE A 92 -53.58 -1.73 17.71
CA ILE A 92 -53.82 -1.27 16.34
C ILE A 92 -52.64 -1.83 15.53
N PHE A 93 -52.90 -2.83 14.69
CA PHE A 93 -51.92 -3.26 13.69
C PHE A 93 -51.75 -2.14 12.68
N GLN A 94 -50.69 -1.37 12.84
CA GLN A 94 -50.19 -0.49 11.80
C GLN A 94 -49.13 -1.29 11.03
N SER A 95 -49.46 -1.78 9.84
CA SER A 95 -48.44 -2.10 8.84
C SER A 95 -47.78 -0.80 8.44
N THR A 96 -46.66 -0.48 9.07
CA THR A 96 -45.64 0.35 8.43
C THR A 96 -44.93 -0.56 7.45
N ASP A 97 -45.13 -0.34 6.15
CA ASP A 97 -44.15 -0.82 5.18
C ASP A 97 -42.81 -0.19 5.54
N ASP A 98 -41.87 -1.06 5.84
CA ASP A 98 -40.57 -0.73 6.40
C ASP A 98 -39.68 -0.13 5.31
N PHE A 99 -39.38 1.17 5.39
CA PHE A 99 -38.48 1.85 4.46
C PHE A 99 -36.98 1.57 4.78
N THR A 100 -36.66 0.45 5.44
CA THR A 100 -35.29 0.09 5.81
C THR A 100 -34.52 -0.75 4.78
N GLU A 101 -35.07 -1.05 3.61
CA GLU A 101 -34.24 -1.60 2.51
C GLU A 101 -33.51 -0.52 1.71
N MET A 102 -32.74 0.30 2.41
CA MET A 102 -31.55 0.96 1.89
C MET A 102 -30.58 1.25 3.06
N SER A 103 -30.29 0.26 3.90
CA SER A 103 -28.99 0.27 4.56
C SER A 103 -28.02 -0.49 3.67
N LEU A 104 -27.10 0.25 3.07
CA LEU A 104 -25.78 -0.27 2.71
C LEU A 104 -25.39 -1.30 3.78
N GLU A 105 -25.18 -2.57 3.43
CA GLU A 105 -24.47 -3.49 4.31
C GLU A 105 -23.08 -2.90 4.48
N VAL A 106 -22.91 -2.10 5.53
CA VAL A 106 -21.61 -1.87 6.11
C VAL A 106 -21.30 -3.19 6.76
N ASP A 107 -20.38 -3.95 6.16
CA ASP A 107 -19.67 -4.99 6.86
C ASP A 107 -19.00 -4.32 8.08
N CYS A 108 -19.74 -4.28 9.18
CA CYS A 108 -19.18 -4.04 10.49
C CYS A 108 -18.24 -5.20 10.71
N GLN A 109 -16.93 -4.92 10.67
CA GLN A 109 -15.87 -5.87 11.00
C GLN A 109 -16.36 -6.81 12.10
N GLU A 110 -16.56 -8.08 11.75
CA GLU A 110 -16.87 -9.09 12.73
C GLU A 110 -15.80 -8.98 13.81
N GLN A 111 -16.29 -8.63 14.99
CA GLN A 111 -15.50 -8.63 16.20
C GLN A 111 -15.21 -10.11 16.45
N TYR A 112 -14.06 -10.57 15.94
CA TYR A 112 -13.58 -11.93 16.21
C TYR A 112 -13.56 -12.11 17.73
N ASP A 113 -14.48 -12.95 18.22
CA ASP A 113 -14.26 -13.66 19.47
C ASP A 113 -12.95 -14.42 19.26
N VAL A 114 -11.91 -13.97 19.95
CA VAL A 114 -10.64 -14.69 20.01
C VAL A 114 -10.93 -15.98 20.77
N GLU A 115 -11.34 -17.01 20.04
CA GLU A 115 -11.35 -18.36 20.54
C GLU A 115 -9.95 -18.68 21.05
N GLN A 116 -9.93 -19.00 22.34
CA GLN A 116 -8.74 -19.42 23.04
C GLN A 116 -8.42 -20.85 22.60
N GLY A 117 -7.51 -21.05 21.64
CA GLY A 117 -7.11 -22.38 21.19
C GLY A 117 -5.85 -22.42 20.31
N ASP A 118 -4.78 -23.03 20.83
CA ASP A 118 -3.53 -23.48 20.17
C ASP A 118 -2.53 -22.45 19.58
N VAL A 119 -1.80 -21.79 20.48
CA VAL A 119 -0.88 -20.67 20.20
C VAL A 119 0.45 -21.05 19.51
N ASP A 120 0.75 -22.32 19.23
CA ASP A 120 2.08 -22.71 18.73
C ASP A 120 2.17 -23.04 17.23
N SER A 121 1.04 -23.26 16.53
CA SER A 121 1.08 -23.64 15.10
C SER A 121 0.84 -22.45 14.15
N GLU A 122 -0.15 -21.60 14.44
CA GLU A 122 -0.61 -20.56 13.50
C GLU A 122 0.36 -19.38 13.35
N ALA A 123 1.05 -18.98 14.43
CA ALA A 123 2.06 -17.92 14.37
C ALA A 123 3.24 -18.33 13.46
N GLY A 124 3.61 -19.61 13.45
CA GLY A 124 4.66 -20.14 12.58
C GLY A 124 4.24 -20.14 11.11
N VAL A 125 2.98 -20.48 10.82
CA VAL A 125 2.44 -20.50 9.45
C VAL A 125 2.37 -19.08 8.86
N LYS A 126 1.87 -18.10 9.63
CA LYS A 126 1.82 -16.68 9.20
C LYS A 126 3.20 -16.11 8.91
N VAL A 127 4.19 -16.40 9.76
CA VAL A 127 5.59 -15.98 9.54
C VAL A 127 6.20 -16.65 8.31
N ARG A 128 5.92 -17.94 8.09
CA ARG A 128 6.38 -18.66 6.88
C ARG A 128 5.82 -18.03 5.62
N ILE A 129 4.50 -17.82 5.56
CA ILE A 129 3.82 -17.26 4.40
C ILE A 129 4.31 -15.85 4.12
N LYS A 130 4.48 -15.03 5.15
CA LYS A 130 5.06 -13.68 5.00
C LYS A 130 6.45 -13.74 4.36
N GLN A 131 7.35 -14.59 4.88
CA GLN A 131 8.70 -14.73 4.32
C GLN A 131 8.70 -15.27 2.89
N GLU A 132 7.77 -16.14 2.55
CA GLU A 132 7.61 -16.66 1.19
C GLU A 132 7.09 -15.58 0.24
N LEU A 133 6.08 -14.84 0.66
CA LEU A 133 5.51 -13.74 -0.09
C LEU A 133 6.54 -12.62 -0.31
N GLU A 134 7.33 -12.24 0.70
CA GLU A 134 8.45 -11.30 0.56
C GLU A 134 9.47 -11.75 -0.49
N LYS A 135 9.84 -13.03 -0.51
CA LYS A 135 10.75 -13.59 -1.53
C LYS A 135 10.13 -13.55 -2.92
N LEU A 136 8.85 -13.88 -3.04
CA LEU A 136 8.11 -13.85 -4.30
C LEU A 136 7.99 -12.42 -4.83
N ILE A 137 7.67 -11.45 -3.97
CA ILE A 137 7.64 -10.03 -4.30
C ILE A 137 9.02 -9.61 -4.81
N GLN A 138 10.09 -9.89 -4.06
CA GLN A 138 11.43 -9.48 -4.47
C GLN A 138 11.83 -10.08 -5.82
N LYS A 139 11.46 -11.35 -6.07
CA LYS A 139 11.68 -12.01 -7.35
C LYS A 139 10.85 -11.36 -8.46
N ALA A 140 9.58 -11.06 -8.22
CA ALA A 140 8.71 -10.38 -9.16
C ALA A 140 9.22 -8.97 -9.49
N GLU A 141 9.71 -8.21 -8.50
CA GLU A 141 10.34 -6.90 -8.71
C GLU A 141 11.57 -6.99 -9.61
N ASN A 142 12.45 -7.97 -9.37
CA ASN A 142 13.63 -8.18 -10.21
C ASN A 142 13.23 -8.53 -11.65
N VAL A 143 12.23 -9.40 -11.83
CA VAL A 143 11.69 -9.73 -13.16
C VAL A 143 11.07 -8.50 -13.82
N ALA A 144 10.26 -7.72 -13.09
CA ALA A 144 9.66 -6.49 -13.59
C ALA A 144 10.73 -5.49 -14.04
N GLN A 145 11.81 -5.37 -13.28
CA GLN A 145 12.93 -4.49 -13.60
C GLN A 145 13.71 -4.94 -14.84
N ASP A 146 13.98 -6.23 -14.98
CA ASP A 146 14.64 -6.79 -16.16
C ASP A 146 13.80 -6.56 -17.42
N ARG A 147 12.47 -6.78 -17.33
CA ARG A 147 11.52 -6.55 -18.42
C ARG A 147 11.36 -5.06 -18.76
N ALA A 148 11.31 -4.20 -17.75
CA ALA A 148 11.30 -2.75 -17.97
C ALA A 148 12.57 -2.28 -18.69
N THR A 149 13.72 -2.89 -18.40
CA THR A 149 14.98 -2.61 -19.10
C THR A 149 14.95 -3.10 -20.54
N GLU A 150 14.35 -4.27 -20.81
CA GLU A 150 14.12 -4.78 -22.17
C GLU A 150 13.21 -3.85 -22.98
N LEU A 151 12.08 -3.42 -22.39
CA LEU A 151 11.17 -2.43 -22.95
C LEU A 151 11.90 -1.11 -23.27
N ALA A 152 12.69 -0.60 -22.33
CA ALA A 152 13.42 0.65 -22.50
C ALA A 152 14.44 0.59 -23.66
N ARG A 153 15.06 -0.57 -23.91
CA ARG A 153 15.93 -0.78 -25.07
C ARG A 153 15.15 -0.81 -26.38
N ALA A 154 14.01 -1.50 -26.41
CA ALA A 154 13.17 -1.60 -27.61
C ALA A 154 12.57 -0.24 -28.00
N LEU A 155 12.25 0.60 -27.02
CA LEU A 155 11.55 1.88 -27.20
C LEU A 155 12.48 3.10 -27.00
N GLN A 156 13.80 2.88 -27.11
CA GLN A 156 14.81 3.89 -26.80
C GLN A 156 14.61 5.18 -27.63
N THR A 157 14.24 5.05 -28.90
CA THR A 157 14.03 6.21 -29.79
C THR A 157 12.88 7.09 -29.30
N GLN A 158 11.76 6.49 -28.91
CA GLN A 158 10.57 7.18 -28.42
C GLN A 158 10.82 7.84 -27.05
N ILE A 159 11.62 7.19 -26.19
CA ILE A 159 12.03 7.75 -24.90
C ILE A 159 12.93 8.98 -25.09
N ILE A 160 13.91 8.92 -26.01
CA ILE A 160 14.81 10.05 -26.30
C ILE A 160 14.02 11.25 -26.86
N ASN A 161 13.03 11.00 -27.71
CA ASN A 161 12.16 12.05 -28.25
C ASN A 161 11.21 12.64 -27.19
N GLY A 162 11.17 12.07 -25.98
CA GLY A 162 10.32 12.51 -24.88
C GLY A 162 8.84 12.19 -25.06
N GLU A 163 8.52 11.27 -25.98
CA GLU A 163 7.14 10.83 -26.28
C GLU A 163 6.67 9.79 -25.25
N MET A 164 7.61 9.05 -24.67
CA MET A 164 7.35 7.97 -23.72
C MET A 164 8.32 8.01 -22.52
N GLU A 165 7.84 7.58 -21.36
CA GLU A 165 8.66 7.31 -20.18
C GLU A 165 8.30 5.93 -19.64
N ILE A 166 9.29 5.23 -19.08
CA ILE A 166 9.07 3.93 -18.43
C ILE A 166 9.59 4.03 -17.01
N GLU A 167 8.75 3.66 -16.05
CA GLU A 167 9.09 3.60 -14.63
C GLU A 167 8.66 2.25 -14.06
N THR A 168 9.50 1.66 -13.21
CA THR A 168 9.14 0.48 -12.43
C THR A 168 8.81 0.93 -11.00
N ARG A 169 7.67 0.49 -10.47
CA ARG A 169 7.28 0.70 -9.07
C ARG A 169 6.94 -0.64 -8.43
N GLY A 170 7.86 -1.16 -7.62
CA GLY A 170 7.77 -2.53 -7.10
C GLY A 170 7.63 -3.52 -8.26
N ARG A 171 6.56 -4.31 -8.25
CA ARG A 171 6.22 -5.28 -9.31
C ARG A 171 5.51 -4.69 -10.52
N ASN A 172 5.15 -3.41 -10.47
CA ASN A 172 4.38 -2.75 -11.53
C ASN A 172 5.31 -2.09 -12.54
N ILE A 173 5.03 -2.29 -13.83
CA ILE A 173 5.70 -1.58 -14.92
C ILE A 173 4.74 -0.51 -15.41
N ILE A 174 5.14 0.76 -15.33
CA ILE A 174 4.33 1.91 -15.73
C ILE A 174 4.96 2.51 -16.98
N ILE A 175 4.25 2.40 -18.10
CA ILE A 175 4.63 3.02 -19.37
C ILE A 175 3.78 4.26 -19.54
N ARG A 176 4.38 5.45 -19.50
CA ARG A 176 3.69 6.72 -19.68
C ARG A 176 3.83 7.21 -21.10
N ILE A 177 2.70 7.38 -21.75
CA ILE A 177 2.57 7.94 -23.10
C ILE A 177 2.10 9.38 -22.95
N ARG A 178 2.90 10.35 -23.41
CA ARG A 178 2.46 11.74 -23.41
C ARG A 178 1.42 11.97 -24.51
N GLU A 179 0.45 12.83 -24.25
CA GLU A 179 -0.57 13.20 -25.25
C GLU A 179 0.06 13.86 -26.49
N LYS A 180 1.09 14.69 -26.28
CA LYS A 180 1.77 15.42 -27.36
C LYS A 180 2.52 14.44 -28.26
N GLY A 181 1.92 14.12 -29.41
CA GLY A 181 2.47 13.20 -30.41
C GLY A 181 1.66 11.91 -30.58
N SER A 182 0.85 11.54 -29.60
CA SER A 182 0.01 10.33 -29.63
C SER A 182 -1.44 10.63 -30.06
N PHE A 183 -1.99 11.79 -29.68
CA PHE A 183 -3.36 12.18 -30.01
C PHE A 183 -3.44 13.57 -30.66
N LYS A 184 -4.46 13.77 -31.49
CA LYS A 184 -4.85 15.13 -31.93
C LYS A 184 -5.42 15.90 -30.73
N SER A 185 -5.24 17.22 -30.72
CA SER A 185 -5.74 18.08 -29.63
C SER A 185 -7.27 17.95 -29.49
N GLY A 186 -7.73 17.70 -28.26
CA GLY A 186 -9.15 17.49 -27.96
C GLY A 186 -9.78 16.24 -28.57
N SER A 187 -8.97 15.32 -29.10
CA SER A 187 -9.43 14.04 -29.69
C SER A 187 -8.95 12.84 -28.89
N ALA A 188 -9.68 11.74 -29.00
CA ALA A 188 -9.25 10.41 -28.57
C ALA A 188 -8.65 9.56 -29.72
N GLU A 189 -8.68 10.08 -30.95
CA GLU A 189 -8.11 9.40 -32.11
C GLU A 189 -6.58 9.45 -32.07
N LEU A 190 -5.96 8.27 -32.18
CA LEU A 190 -4.50 8.13 -32.28
C LEU A 190 -4.00 8.71 -33.61
N VAL A 191 -2.81 9.30 -33.58
CA VAL A 191 -2.12 9.74 -34.80
C VAL A 191 -1.58 8.50 -35.54
N GLY A 192 -1.66 8.48 -36.87
CA GLY A 192 -1.42 7.27 -37.67
C GLY A 192 -0.04 6.61 -37.50
N ASN A 193 1.00 7.36 -37.15
CA ASN A 193 2.33 6.81 -36.86
C ASN A 193 2.43 6.15 -35.47
N TYR A 194 1.47 6.39 -34.57
CA TYR A 194 1.53 5.91 -33.19
C TYR A 194 1.14 4.43 -33.05
N GLY A 195 0.40 3.88 -34.03
CA GLY A 195 0.07 2.44 -34.06
C GLY A 195 1.31 1.55 -34.13
N GLU A 196 2.36 1.97 -34.84
CA GLU A 196 3.63 1.23 -34.92
C GLU A 196 4.35 1.19 -33.56
N VAL A 197 4.34 2.31 -32.82
CA VAL A 197 4.91 2.37 -31.46
C VAL A 197 4.16 1.43 -30.52
N LEU A 198 2.83 1.43 -30.57
CA LEU A 198 2.01 0.52 -29.76
C LEU A 198 2.16 -0.95 -30.20
N ALA A 199 2.49 -1.21 -31.47
CA ALA A 199 2.82 -2.55 -31.93
C ALA A 199 4.13 -3.08 -31.32
N ASP A 200 5.13 -2.22 -31.14
CA ASP A 200 6.38 -2.62 -30.46
C ASP A 200 6.18 -2.81 -28.96
N VAL A 201 5.38 -1.95 -28.32
CA VAL A 201 4.93 -2.17 -26.93
C VAL A 201 4.22 -3.52 -26.80
N ARG A 202 3.29 -3.84 -27.71
CA ARG A 202 2.54 -5.10 -27.72
C ARG A 202 3.45 -6.33 -27.78
N LYS A 203 4.47 -6.33 -28.66
CA LYS A 203 5.41 -7.46 -28.78
C LYS A 203 6.14 -7.75 -27.47
N VAL A 204 6.52 -6.72 -26.73
CA VAL A 204 7.24 -6.90 -25.47
C VAL A 204 6.28 -7.28 -24.34
N LEU A 205 5.08 -6.72 -24.32
CA LEU A 205 4.03 -7.10 -23.36
C LEU A 205 3.55 -8.54 -23.53
N ALA A 206 3.63 -9.10 -24.73
CA ALA A 206 3.28 -10.50 -25.00
C ALA A 206 4.11 -11.50 -24.17
N GLY A 207 5.36 -11.16 -23.86
CA GLY A 207 6.25 -11.98 -23.02
C GLY A 207 6.12 -11.74 -21.51
N THR A 208 5.25 -10.81 -21.11
CA THR A 208 5.07 -10.40 -19.71
C THR A 208 3.71 -10.89 -19.21
N ALA A 209 3.68 -11.60 -18.09
CA ALA A 209 2.44 -12.03 -17.44
C ALA A 209 1.82 -10.90 -16.61
N GLY A 210 0.51 -11.00 -16.32
CA GLY A 210 -0.21 -10.04 -15.47
C GLY A 210 -1.29 -9.23 -16.18
N THR A 211 -2.02 -8.43 -15.42
CA THR A 211 -3.11 -7.59 -15.91
C THR A 211 -2.55 -6.27 -16.46
N ILE A 212 -3.09 -5.80 -17.57
CA ILE A 212 -2.72 -4.56 -18.25
C ILE A 212 -3.83 -3.54 -18.01
N SER A 213 -3.59 -2.58 -17.14
CA SER A 213 -4.51 -1.47 -16.90
C SER A 213 -4.11 -0.27 -17.76
N VAL A 214 -5.01 0.20 -18.61
CA VAL A 214 -4.79 1.38 -19.46
C VAL A 214 -5.53 2.56 -18.83
N GLU A 215 -4.76 3.53 -18.34
CA GLU A 215 -5.24 4.62 -17.51
C GLU A 215 -5.12 5.96 -18.26
N GLY A 216 -6.26 6.61 -18.51
CA GLY A 216 -6.30 7.92 -19.17
C GLY A 216 -6.28 9.08 -18.18
N HIS A 217 -5.45 10.09 -18.43
CA HIS A 217 -5.38 11.31 -17.62
C HIS A 217 -5.43 12.59 -18.48
N THR A 218 -5.98 13.65 -17.89
CA THR A 218 -6.02 15.00 -18.48
C THR A 218 -5.37 16.01 -17.54
N ASP A 219 -5.23 17.26 -18.00
CA ASP A 219 -5.03 18.38 -17.10
C ASP A 219 -6.37 18.85 -16.51
N SER A 220 -6.32 19.84 -15.63
CA SER A 220 -7.50 20.41 -14.98
C SER A 220 -8.29 21.40 -15.85
N LEU A 221 -7.90 21.60 -17.12
CA LEU A 221 -8.65 22.51 -17.99
C LEU A 221 -9.91 21.78 -18.46
N PRO A 222 -11.12 22.30 -18.17
CA PRO A 222 -12.34 21.61 -18.55
C PRO A 222 -12.49 21.61 -20.07
N ILE A 223 -12.75 20.43 -20.64
CA ILE A 223 -13.15 20.28 -22.04
C ILE A 223 -14.66 20.10 -22.16
N GLN A 224 -15.25 20.75 -23.17
CA GLN A 224 -16.62 20.50 -23.60
C GLN A 224 -16.69 20.62 -25.12
N THR A 225 -16.82 19.49 -25.80
CA THR A 225 -16.97 19.42 -27.27
C THR A 225 -18.27 18.70 -27.63
N ALA A 226 -18.61 18.68 -28.92
CA ALA A 226 -19.72 17.86 -29.40
C ALA A 226 -19.54 16.36 -29.12
N ARG A 227 -18.28 15.90 -28.97
CA ARG A 227 -17.95 14.48 -28.75
C ARG A 227 -17.71 14.13 -27.28
N PHE A 228 -17.17 15.05 -26.48
CA PHE A 228 -16.79 14.81 -25.10
C PHE A 228 -17.41 15.85 -24.19
N ARG A 229 -18.22 15.40 -23.22
CA ARG A 229 -18.92 16.26 -22.26
C ARG A 229 -18.01 16.75 -21.15
N SER A 230 -16.96 15.99 -20.82
CA SER A 230 -16.02 16.29 -19.74
C SER A 230 -14.67 15.61 -19.97
N ASN A 231 -13.70 15.95 -19.12
CA ASN A 231 -12.39 15.32 -19.09
C ASN A 231 -12.43 13.82 -18.76
N PHE A 232 -13.44 13.37 -18.00
CA PHE A 232 -13.67 11.93 -17.78
C PHE A 232 -13.94 11.22 -19.10
N GLU A 233 -14.84 11.75 -19.92
CA GLU A 233 -15.17 11.12 -21.20
C GLU A 233 -13.99 11.13 -22.18
N LEU A 234 -13.21 12.21 -22.21
CA LEU A 234 -12.01 12.31 -23.04
C LEU A 234 -10.93 11.31 -22.58
N SER A 235 -10.63 11.26 -21.28
CA SER A 235 -9.60 10.36 -20.73
C SER A 235 -9.97 8.89 -20.91
N SER A 236 -11.21 8.50 -20.57
CA SER A 236 -11.70 7.14 -20.80
C SER A 236 -11.64 6.77 -22.28
N SER A 237 -12.06 7.67 -23.18
CA SER A 237 -12.04 7.39 -24.63
C SER A 237 -10.62 7.21 -25.17
N ARG A 238 -9.64 8.00 -24.69
CA ARG A 238 -8.23 7.85 -25.05
C ARG A 238 -7.66 6.53 -24.57
N ALA A 239 -7.96 6.15 -23.33
CA ALA A 239 -7.55 4.87 -22.77
C ALA A 239 -8.13 3.71 -23.60
N VAL A 240 -9.41 3.79 -23.99
CA VAL A 240 -10.04 2.80 -24.88
C VAL A 240 -9.33 2.74 -26.24
N SER A 241 -8.98 3.87 -26.85
CA SER A 241 -8.27 3.86 -28.14
C SER A 241 -6.91 3.18 -28.07
N VAL A 242 -6.15 3.41 -27.00
CA VAL A 242 -4.87 2.72 -26.77
C VAL A 242 -5.08 1.24 -26.50
N ALA A 243 -6.04 0.87 -25.65
CA ALA A 243 -6.35 -0.52 -25.34
C ALA A 243 -6.77 -1.29 -26.59
N MET A 244 -7.64 -0.70 -27.43
CA MET A 244 -8.08 -1.31 -28.69
C MET A 244 -6.91 -1.52 -29.67
N GLU A 245 -5.98 -0.56 -29.74
CA GLU A 245 -4.79 -0.71 -30.58
C GLU A 245 -3.86 -1.82 -30.06
N LEU A 246 -3.71 -1.95 -28.74
CA LEU A 246 -2.97 -3.06 -28.13
C LEU A 246 -3.67 -4.42 -28.33
N MET A 247 -5.01 -4.45 -28.33
CA MET A 247 -5.82 -5.65 -28.59
C MET A 247 -5.95 -6.01 -30.07
N SER A 248 -5.51 -5.14 -30.99
CA SER A 248 -5.63 -5.39 -32.43
C SER A 248 -4.80 -6.59 -32.89
N GLY A 249 -3.73 -6.92 -32.16
CA GLY A 249 -2.88 -8.08 -32.40
C GLY A 249 -3.35 -9.34 -31.68
N ALA A 250 -2.90 -10.50 -32.14
CA ALA A 250 -3.23 -11.80 -31.54
C ALA A 250 -2.36 -12.12 -30.30
N GLU A 251 -1.38 -11.29 -29.99
CA GLU A 251 -0.37 -11.60 -28.95
C GLU A 251 -0.86 -11.34 -27.52
N LEU A 252 -1.89 -10.51 -27.32
CA LEU A 252 -2.43 -10.16 -26.01
C LEU A 252 -3.89 -10.64 -25.88
N GLY A 253 -4.15 -11.46 -24.87
CA GLY A 253 -5.51 -11.89 -24.53
C GLY A 253 -6.36 -10.72 -24.05
N ARG A 254 -7.64 -10.65 -24.51
CA ARG A 254 -8.56 -9.56 -24.13
C ARG A 254 -8.87 -9.53 -22.64
N ASP A 255 -8.89 -10.70 -22.02
CA ASP A 255 -9.22 -10.88 -20.59
C ASP A 255 -8.17 -10.25 -19.66
N ARG A 256 -7.00 -9.89 -20.19
CA ARG A 256 -5.92 -9.24 -19.43
C ARG A 256 -6.09 -7.73 -19.28
N PHE A 257 -7.08 -7.11 -19.91
CA PHE A 257 -7.15 -5.65 -20.00
C PHE A 257 -8.20 -5.04 -19.10
N GLU A 258 -7.79 -3.98 -18.42
CA GLU A 258 -8.66 -3.05 -17.71
C GLU A 258 -8.47 -1.66 -18.35
N VAL A 259 -9.55 -0.87 -18.44
CA VAL A 259 -9.48 0.47 -19.02
C VAL A 259 -10.17 1.46 -18.09
N THR A 260 -9.41 2.43 -17.61
CA THR A 260 -9.86 3.37 -16.58
C THR A 260 -9.57 4.81 -17.00
N GLY A 261 -10.51 5.72 -16.77
CA GLY A 261 -10.35 7.15 -17.05
C GLY A 261 -10.36 7.96 -15.76
N TYR A 262 -9.24 8.58 -15.41
CA TYR A 262 -9.09 9.35 -14.17
C TYR A 262 -9.30 10.85 -14.34
N ALA A 263 -9.44 11.36 -15.57
CA ALA A 263 -9.45 12.80 -15.83
C ALA A 263 -8.26 13.50 -15.14
N ASP A 264 -8.52 14.53 -14.34
CA ASP A 264 -7.56 15.35 -13.61
C ASP A 264 -7.41 14.97 -12.12
N THR A 265 -8.06 13.89 -11.67
CA THR A 265 -8.09 13.48 -10.25
C THR A 265 -6.75 12.96 -9.72
N LYS A 266 -5.88 12.45 -10.60
CA LYS A 266 -4.54 11.93 -10.28
C LYS A 266 -3.44 12.70 -11.05
N PRO A 267 -3.16 13.97 -10.69
CA PRO A 267 -2.12 14.76 -11.36
C PRO A 267 -0.71 14.32 -10.94
N LEU A 268 0.23 14.29 -11.89
CA LEU A 268 1.66 14.04 -11.59
C LEU A 268 2.38 15.30 -11.15
N MET A 269 1.99 16.44 -11.73
CA MET A 269 2.59 17.75 -11.43
C MET A 269 1.49 18.79 -11.21
N SER A 270 1.87 19.95 -10.66
CA SER A 270 0.93 21.06 -10.48
C SER A 270 0.30 21.49 -11.81
N ASN A 271 -1.03 21.60 -11.82
CA ASN A 271 -1.80 22.09 -12.97
C ASN A 271 -1.67 23.62 -13.20
N GLU A 272 -0.99 24.34 -12.29
CA GLU A 272 -0.81 25.79 -12.40
C GLU A 272 0.12 26.16 -13.57
N THR A 273 1.13 25.33 -13.84
CA THR A 273 2.12 25.61 -14.89
C THR A 273 1.75 24.94 -16.22
N PRO A 274 2.03 25.57 -17.38
CA PRO A 274 1.84 24.94 -18.68
C PRO A 274 2.61 23.62 -18.85
N ASP A 275 3.83 23.55 -18.29
CA ASP A 275 4.64 22.31 -18.31
C ASP A 275 3.98 21.21 -17.50
N GLY A 276 3.53 21.52 -16.27
CA GLY A 276 2.79 20.59 -15.41
C GLY A 276 1.54 20.04 -16.07
N ARG A 277 0.72 20.90 -16.66
CA ARG A 277 -0.45 20.47 -17.44
C ARG A 277 -0.06 19.55 -18.61
N SER A 278 1.02 19.87 -19.32
CA SER A 278 1.49 19.02 -20.42
C SER A 278 1.94 17.64 -19.98
N ARG A 279 2.46 17.49 -18.76
CA ARG A 279 2.79 16.18 -18.21
C ARG A 279 1.58 15.44 -17.67
N ASN A 280 0.57 16.16 -17.16
CA ASN A 280 -0.67 15.54 -16.67
C ASN A 280 -1.51 14.95 -17.81
N ARG A 281 -1.49 15.55 -19.01
CA ARG A 281 -2.13 14.99 -20.22
C ARG A 281 -1.34 13.81 -20.77
N ARG A 282 -1.71 12.61 -20.35
CA ARG A 282 -1.01 11.36 -20.65
C ARG A 282 -1.95 10.15 -20.61
N VAL A 283 -1.49 9.05 -21.17
CA VAL A 283 -2.07 7.72 -20.95
C VAL A 283 -1.00 6.85 -20.31
N GLU A 284 -1.31 6.18 -19.21
CA GLU A 284 -0.42 5.22 -18.58
C GLU A 284 -0.87 3.80 -18.95
N ILE A 285 0.08 2.93 -19.27
CA ILE A 285 -0.14 1.50 -19.38
C ILE A 285 0.56 0.89 -18.18
N VAL A 286 -0.22 0.39 -17.23
CA VAL A 286 0.25 -0.22 -15.99
C VAL A 286 0.14 -1.73 -16.12
N VAL A 287 1.28 -2.40 -16.11
CA VAL A 287 1.33 -3.87 -16.08
C VAL A 287 1.46 -4.30 -14.64
N ARG A 288 0.40 -4.88 -14.10
CA ARG A 288 0.33 -5.42 -12.73
C ARG A 288 0.62 -6.92 -12.78
N GLN A 289 1.76 -7.33 -12.24
CA GLN A 289 2.14 -8.75 -12.22
C GLN A 289 1.46 -9.44 -11.04
N SER A 290 0.60 -10.44 -11.33
CA SER A 290 -0.02 -11.27 -10.30
C SER A 290 1.01 -12.22 -9.66
N LEU A 291 0.88 -12.45 -8.35
CA LEU A 291 1.68 -13.40 -7.57
C LEU A 291 0.99 -14.78 -7.46
N ASP A 292 -0.24 -14.89 -7.97
CA ASP A 292 -1.17 -16.00 -7.73
C ASP A 292 -0.66 -17.35 -8.24
N ASN A 293 0.01 -17.37 -9.40
CA ASN A 293 0.52 -18.60 -10.01
C ASN A 293 1.66 -19.29 -9.25
N THR A 294 2.14 -18.71 -8.14
CA THR A 294 3.28 -19.24 -7.37
C THR A 294 2.93 -19.66 -5.95
N LEU A 295 1.75 -19.31 -5.45
CA LEU A 295 1.29 -19.66 -4.10
C LEU A 295 0.57 -21.02 -4.12
N SER A 296 0.73 -21.80 -3.04
CA SER A 296 -0.07 -23.01 -2.83
C SER A 296 -1.54 -22.64 -2.61
N GLU A 297 -2.48 -23.47 -3.05
CA GLU A 297 -3.91 -23.28 -2.80
C GLU A 297 -4.23 -23.19 -1.30
N GLU A 298 -3.48 -23.90 -0.45
CA GLU A 298 -3.59 -23.81 1.00
C GLU A 298 -3.18 -22.42 1.53
N ASP A 299 -2.07 -21.86 1.03
CA ASP A 299 -1.59 -20.54 1.45
C ASP A 299 -2.51 -19.44 0.90
N LYS A 300 -3.09 -19.63 -0.29
CA LYS A 300 -4.10 -18.71 -0.84
C LYS A 300 -5.37 -18.69 0.02
N ALA A 301 -5.88 -19.86 0.40
CA ALA A 301 -7.04 -19.97 1.26
C ALA A 301 -6.80 -19.26 2.61
N LEU A 302 -5.62 -19.49 3.22
CA LEU A 302 -5.24 -18.81 4.46
C LEU A 302 -5.09 -17.29 4.28
N LEU A 303 -4.55 -16.83 3.15
CA LEU A 303 -4.43 -15.41 2.87
C LEU A 303 -5.80 -14.74 2.62
N LYS A 304 -6.77 -15.48 2.05
CA LYS A 304 -8.15 -14.99 1.87
C LYS A 304 -8.88 -14.83 3.20
N THR A 305 -8.75 -15.79 4.14
CA THR A 305 -9.45 -15.74 5.44
C THR A 305 -8.74 -14.91 6.51
N GLU A 306 -7.41 -15.01 6.61
CA GLU A 306 -6.64 -14.43 7.73
C GLU A 306 -5.41 -13.61 7.29
N GLY A 307 -5.23 -13.40 5.99
CA GLY A 307 -4.06 -12.73 5.43
C GLY A 307 -4.12 -11.21 5.38
N SER A 308 -5.25 -10.59 5.74
CA SER A 308 -5.47 -9.14 5.55
C SER A 308 -4.36 -8.28 6.18
N ASP A 309 -3.84 -8.69 7.33
CA ASP A 309 -2.77 -7.97 8.01
C ASP A 309 -1.41 -8.16 7.31
N ILE A 310 -1.13 -9.35 6.79
CA ILE A 310 0.08 -9.63 6.00
C ILE A 310 0.06 -8.81 4.70
N LEU A 311 -1.09 -8.75 4.03
CA LEU A 311 -1.26 -7.98 2.79
C LEU A 311 -1.11 -6.48 3.02
N ARG A 312 -1.68 -5.95 4.10
CA ARG A 312 -1.54 -4.54 4.47
C ARG A 312 -0.09 -4.19 4.83
N GLU A 313 0.61 -5.06 5.56
CA GLU A 313 2.03 -4.86 5.89
C GLU A 313 2.93 -4.85 4.66
N LEU A 314 2.57 -5.60 3.62
CA LEU A 314 3.33 -5.70 2.37
C LEU A 314 2.84 -4.74 1.27
N ASP A 315 1.90 -3.85 1.58
CA ASP A 315 1.28 -2.89 0.65
C ASP A 315 0.72 -3.56 -0.63
N ILE A 316 0.09 -4.72 -0.45
CA ILE A 316 -0.55 -5.49 -1.52
C ILE A 316 -2.06 -5.30 -1.45
N GLU A 317 -2.64 -4.71 -2.50
CA GLU A 317 -4.09 -4.72 -2.65
C GLU A 317 -4.59 -6.17 -2.85
N PRO A 318 -5.62 -6.62 -2.10
CA PRO A 318 -6.08 -8.01 -2.13
C PRO A 318 -6.49 -8.48 -3.53
N GLU A 319 -7.12 -7.58 -4.30
CA GLU A 319 -7.54 -7.81 -5.70
C GLU A 319 -6.37 -8.17 -6.62
N TYR A 320 -5.15 -7.75 -6.31
CA TYR A 320 -3.96 -8.07 -7.10
C TYR A 320 -3.21 -9.33 -6.64
N LEU A 321 -3.75 -10.01 -5.64
CA LEU A 321 -3.27 -11.32 -5.21
C LEU A 321 -4.22 -12.44 -5.62
N PHE A 322 -5.52 -12.16 -5.64
CA PHE A 322 -6.55 -13.14 -5.97
C PHE A 322 -7.29 -12.74 -7.25
N GLU A 323 -7.21 -13.56 -8.29
CA GLU A 323 -8.16 -13.44 -9.41
C GLU A 323 -9.54 -13.94 -8.92
N LEU A 324 -10.35 -13.02 -8.41
CA LEU A 324 -11.72 -13.34 -7.99
C LEU A 324 -12.52 -13.73 -9.23
N ALA A 325 -13.00 -14.97 -9.27
CA ALA A 325 -13.91 -15.39 -10.33
C ALA A 325 -15.26 -14.65 -10.15
N PRO A 326 -16.02 -14.38 -11.23
CA PRO A 326 -17.28 -13.64 -11.14
C PRO A 326 -18.34 -14.30 -10.23
N ASP A 327 -18.19 -15.58 -9.91
CA ASP A 327 -19.00 -16.37 -8.99
C ASP A 327 -18.51 -16.33 -7.53
N GLU A 328 -17.34 -15.73 -7.26
CA GLU A 328 -16.83 -15.49 -5.89
C GLU A 328 -17.32 -14.14 -5.31
N ILE A 329 -17.98 -13.30 -6.10
CA ILE A 329 -18.60 -12.04 -5.64
C ILE A 329 -20.10 -12.29 -5.55
N PHE A 330 -20.61 -12.34 -4.32
CA PHE A 330 -22.02 -12.55 -3.99
C PHE A 330 -22.97 -11.58 -4.71
#